data_AF-A0A1G9UKB3-F1
#
_entry.id   AF-A0A1G9UKB3-F1
#
_cell.length_a   1.000
_cell.length_b   1.000
_cell.length_c   1.000
_cell.angle_alpha   90.00
_cell.angle_beta   90.00
_cell.angle_gamma   90.00
#
_symmetry.space_group_name_H-M   'P 1'
#
loop_
_entity.id
_entity.type
_entity.pdbx_description
1 polymer ?
#
loop_
_entity_poly.entity_id
_entity_poly.type
_entity_poly.pdbx_seq_one_letter_code
_entity_poly.pdbx_strand_id
1 'polypeptide(L)' 'MRPPDGERQAVAVFAALTDPTRRALLEELARAGPATVTDLARRLPISRQAIAKHLG' A
#
# COMPACT_ATOMS: atom_id res chain seq x y z
N MET A 1 -14.29 22.60 -15.16
CA MET A 1 -14.23 21.31 -15.87
C MET A 1 -13.95 20.23 -14.84
N ARG A 2 -14.80 19.21 -14.70
CA ARG A 2 -14.54 18.08 -13.79
C ARG A 2 -13.40 17.25 -14.40
N PRO A 3 -12.36 16.85 -13.65
CA PRO A 3 -11.26 16.07 -14.22
C PRO A 3 -11.80 14.75 -14.82
N PRO A 4 -11.13 14.15 -15.81
CA PRO A 4 -11.46 12.80 -16.26
C PRO A 4 -11.30 11.80 -15.10
N ASP A 5 -12.05 10.69 -15.12
CA ASP A 5 -11.99 9.68 -14.06
C ASP A 5 -10.57 9.13 -13.83
N GLY A 6 -9.80 8.97 -14.90
CA GLY A 6 -8.41 8.51 -14.82
C GLY A 6 -7.49 9.47 -14.05
N GLU A 7 -7.68 10.78 -14.16
CA GLU A 7 -6.87 11.75 -13.41
C GLU A 7 -7.21 11.70 -11.91
N ARG A 8 -8.49 11.58 -11.55
CA ARG A 8 -8.90 11.36 -10.15
C ARG A 8 -8.29 10.08 -9.58
N GLN A 9 -8.30 9.01 -10.36
CA GLN A 9 -7.72 7.73 -9.95
C GLN A 9 -6.21 7.85 -9.75
N ALA A 10 -5.50 8.50 -10.67
CA ALA A 10 -4.08 8.77 -10.54
C ALA A 10 -3.76 9.59 -9.28
N VAL A 11 -4.51 10.66 -9.03
CA VAL A 11 -4.36 11.48 -7.81
C VAL A 11 -4.56 10.64 -6.55
N ALA A 12 -5.57 9.78 -6.51
CA ALA A 12 -5.82 8.90 -5.35
C ALA A 12 -4.68 7.89 -5.13
N VAL A 13 -4.14 7.30 -6.20
CA VAL A 13 -3.01 6.36 -6.14
C VAL A 13 -1.75 7.07 -5.65
N PHE A 14 -1.39 8.22 -6.23
CA PHE A 14 -0.19 8.96 -5.83
C PHE A 14 -0.30 9.50 -4.42
N ALA A 15 -1.48 9.99 -4.00
CA ALA A 15 -1.73 10.38 -2.62
C ALA A 15 -1.52 9.21 -1.65
N ALA A 16 -2.03 8.03 -1.97
CA ALA A 16 -1.82 6.81 -1.20
C ALA A 16 -0.34 6.42 -1.04
N LEU A 17 0.49 6.63 -2.07
CA LEU A 17 1.94 6.32 -2.02
C LEU A 17 2.77 7.30 -1.17
N THR A 18 2.17 8.43 -0.77
CA THR A 18 2.82 9.34 0.19
C THR A 18 2.91 8.74 1.59
N ASP A 19 2.02 7.79 1.94
CA ASP A 19 2.09 7.05 3.20
C ASP A 19 3.30 6.09 3.18
N PRO A 20 4.27 6.24 4.11
CA PRO A 20 5.50 5.46 4.09
C PRO A 20 5.25 3.97 4.33
N THR A 21 4.20 3.61 5.07
CA THR A 21 3.83 2.22 5.32
C THR A 21 3.26 1.57 4.06
N ARG A 22 2.35 2.25 3.35
CA ARG A 22 1.83 1.78 2.06
C ARG A 22 2.94 1.59 1.04
N ARG A 23 3.91 2.51 1.02
CA ARG A 23 5.08 2.40 0.15
C ARG A 23 5.92 1.17 0.47
N ALA A 24 6.26 0.96 1.74
CA ALA A 24 7.03 -0.21 2.17
C ALA A 24 6.30 -1.53 1.86
N LEU A 25 4.98 -1.58 2.05
CA LEU A 25 4.17 -2.75 1.69
C LEU A 25 4.23 -3.06 0.19
N LEU A 26 4.11 -2.02 -0.64
CA LEU A 26 4.16 -2.18 -2.09
C LEU A 26 5.56 -2.61 -2.56
N GLU A 27 6.62 -2.02 -2.00
CA GLU A 27 8.01 -2.38 -2.28
C GLU A 27 8.29 -3.85 -1.92
N GLU A 28 7.83 -4.32 -0.76
CA GLU A 28 7.98 -5.72 -0.36
C GLU A 28 7.24 -6.69 -1.28
N LEU A 29 6.01 -6.36 -1.67
CA LEU A 29 5.24 -7.20 -2.60
C LEU A 29 5.86 -7.22 -4.00
N ALA A 30 6.38 -6.09 -4.48
CA ALA A 30 7.08 -6.01 -5.76
C ALA A 30 8.37 -6.83 -5.75
N ARG A 31 9.10 -6.82 -4.63
CA ARG A 31 10.38 -7.53 -4.47
C ARG A 31 10.21 -9.04 -4.25
N ALA A 32 9.31 -9.44 -3.37
CA ALA A 32 9.20 -10.81 -2.86
C ALA A 32 7.96 -11.57 -3.38
N GLY A 33 7.13 -10.91 -4.18
CA GLY A 33 5.88 -11.47 -4.71
C GLY A 33 4.72 -11.45 -3.71
N PRO A 34 3.59 -12.10 -4.06
CA PRO A 34 2.39 -12.17 -3.23
C PRO A 34 2.69 -12.71 -1.82
N ALA A 35 2.07 -12.10 -0.82
CA ALA A 35 2.29 -12.45 0.59
C ALA A 35 1.01 -12.25 1.41
N THR A 36 0.84 -13.02 2.49
CA THR A 36 -0.23 -12.78 3.45
C THR A 36 0.11 -11.63 4.39
N VAL A 37 -0.89 -11.06 5.07
CA VAL A 37 -0.68 -10.06 6.13
C VAL A 37 0.28 -10.57 7.21
N THR A 38 0.19 -11.87 7.55
CA THR A 38 1.07 -12.51 8.52
C THR A 38 2.51 -12.67 8.02
N ASP A 39 2.71 -12.87 6.71
CA ASP A 39 4.05 -12.89 6.11
C ASP A 39 4.67 -11.49 6.09
N LEU A 40 3.89 -10.47 5.72
CA LEU A 40 4.34 -9.07 5.70
C LEU A 40 4.72 -8.58 7.11
N ALA A 41 3.94 -8.93 8.13
CA ALA A 41 4.24 -8.62 9.53
C ALA A 41 5.53 -9.28 10.05
N ARG A 42 6.00 -10.36 9.41
CA ARG A 42 7.29 -10.99 9.71
C ARG A 42 8.47 -10.34 8.99
N ARG A 43 8.22 -9.61 7.90
CA ARG A 43 9.25 -9.01 7.03
C ARG A 43 9.46 -7.52 7.30
N LEU A 44 8.44 -6.84 7.83
CA LEU A 44 8.45 -5.40 8.07
C LEU A 44 8.33 -5.09 9.57
N PRO A 45 8.93 -4.00 10.06
CA PRO A 45 8.84 -3.56 11.45
C PRO A 45 7.50 -2.86 11.74
N ILE A 46 6.38 -3.52 11.40
CA ILE A 46 5.02 -3.01 11.58
C ILE A 46 4.08 -4.16 12.00
N SER A 47 3.11 -3.85 12.86
CA SER A 47 2.17 -4.86 13.35
C SER A 47 1.22 -5.36 12.27
N ARG A 48 0.79 -6.62 12.40
CA ARG A 48 -0.24 -7.22 11.54
C ARG A 48 -1.53 -6.39 11.49
N GLN A 49 -1.94 -5.82 12.63
CA GLN A 49 -3.14 -4.97 12.72
C GLN A 49 -2.98 -3.68 11.92
N ALA A 50 -1.81 -3.03 12.02
CA ALA A 50 -1.54 -1.82 11.25
C ALA A 50 -1.49 -2.13 9.75
N ILE A 51 -0.90 -3.25 9.33
CA ILE A 51 -0.96 -3.69 7.93
C ILE A 51 -2.41 -3.90 7.48
N ALA A 52 -3.24 -4.60 8.27
CA ALA A 52 -4.65 -4.82 7.94
C ALA A 52 -5.42 -3.51 7.75
N LYS A 53 -5.10 -2.47 8.53
CA LYS A 53 -5.67 -1.12 8.39
C LYS A 53 -5.33 -0.46 7.04
N HIS A 54 -4.19 -0.76 6.45
CA HIS A 54 -3.80 -0.22 5.14
C HIS A 54 -4.35 -1.03 3.95
N LEU A 55 -4.81 -2.27 4.19
CA LEU A 55 -5.32 -3.18 3.16
C LEU A 55 -6.84 -3.26 3.10
N GLY A 56 -7.54 -2.99 4.21
CA GLY A 56 -8.99 -2.83 4.26
C GLY A 56 -9.44 -1.44 3.84
#